data_AF-A0A366W2M5-F1
#
_entry.id   AF-A0A366W2M5-F1
#
_cell.length_a   1.000
_cell.length_b   1.000
_cell.length_c   1.000
_cell.angle_alpha   90.00
_cell.angle_beta   90.00
_cell.angle_gamma   90.00
#
_symmetry.space_group_name_H-M   'P 1'
#
loop_
_entity.id
_entity.type
_entity.pdbx_description
1 polymer ?
#
loop_
_entity_poly.entity_id
_entity_poly.type
_entity_poly.pdbx_seq_one_letter_code
_entity_poly.pdbx_strand_id
1 'polypeptide(L)' 'MNAANRPARTTHTSHADTRLGWARGILADIEIHSDARIRRACKTILTHSRDHAERQLATDLLAMLAASATADK' A
#
# COMPACT_ATOMS: atom_id res chain seq x y z
N MET A 1 0.18 46.49 -7.77
CA MET A 1 1.19 46.52 -6.70
C MET A 1 0.70 45.63 -5.56
N ASN A 2 1.58 44.78 -5.03
CA ASN A 2 1.48 43.91 -3.83
C ASN A 2 0.51 42.71 -3.90
N ALA A 3 0.93 41.44 -4.04
CA ALA A 3 1.79 40.59 -3.18
C ALA A 3 1.25 40.53 -1.73
N ALA A 4 1.04 39.41 -1.04
CA ALA A 4 1.30 37.99 -1.27
C ALA A 4 0.57 37.19 -0.16
N ASN A 5 0.70 35.86 -0.25
CA ASN A 5 0.92 34.98 0.89
C ASN A 5 -0.31 34.35 1.57
N ARG A 6 -0.73 33.20 1.06
CA ARG A 6 -1.12 32.09 1.94
C ARG A 6 -0.27 30.87 1.58
N PRO A 7 0.47 30.29 2.54
CA PRO A 7 1.34 29.17 2.26
C PRO A 7 0.47 27.97 1.88
N ALA A 8 0.74 27.40 0.71
CA ALA A 8 0.33 26.03 0.43
C ALA A 8 0.90 25.18 1.57
N ARG A 9 0.01 24.63 2.39
CA ARG A 9 0.34 23.68 3.44
C ARG A 9 0.83 22.42 2.72
N THR A 10 2.11 22.41 2.35
CA THR A 10 2.83 21.20 2.00
C THR A 10 2.85 20.36 3.27
N THR A 11 1.79 19.57 3.46
CA THR A 11 1.88 18.38 4.29
C THR A 11 3.09 17.63 3.80
N HIS A 12 4.17 17.67 4.60
CA HIS A 12 5.24 16.69 4.53
C HIS A 12 4.60 15.35 4.90
N THR A 13 3.81 14.78 3.98
CA THR A 13 3.47 13.36 4.03
C THR A 13 4.80 12.66 3.99
N SER A 14 5.14 11.97 5.08
CA SER A 14 6.33 11.15 5.10
C SER A 14 6.31 10.26 3.87
N HIS A 15 7.48 10.03 3.27
CA HIS A 15 7.57 9.09 2.16
C HIS A 15 6.98 7.71 2.53
N ALA A 16 6.97 7.35 3.82
CA ALA A 16 6.28 6.18 4.35
C ALA A 16 4.74 6.29 4.26
N ASP A 17 4.15 7.44 4.57
CA ASP A 17 2.70 7.68 4.50
C ASP A 17 2.20 7.63 3.05
N THR A 18 2.96 8.20 2.11
CA THR A 18 2.64 8.10 0.68
C THR A 18 2.69 6.66 0.18
N ARG A 19 3.68 5.88 0.63
CA ARG A 19 3.83 4.46 0.27
C ARG A 19 2.71 3.60 0.86
N LEU A 20 2.28 3.88 2.09
CA LEU A 20 1.13 3.22 2.70
C LEU A 20 -0.18 3.58 2.00
N GLY A 21 -0.39 4.85 1.64
CA GLY A 21 -1.55 5.28 0.87
C GLY A 21 -1.66 4.56 -0.47
N TRP A 22 -0.54 4.47 -1.21
CA TRP A 22 -0.49 3.68 -2.44
C TRP A 22 -0.83 2.21 -2.20
N ALA A 23 -0.20 1.56 -1.21
CA ALA A 23 -0.41 0.14 -0.95
C ALA A 23 -1.85 -0.16 -0.53
N ARG A 24 -2.45 0.68 0.31
CA ARG A 24 -3.86 0.57 0.71
C ARG A 24 -4.80 0.72 -0.48
N GLY A 25 -4.53 1.65 -1.40
CA GLY A 25 -5.29 1.78 -2.65
C GLY A 25 -5.23 0.51 -3.48
N ILE A 26 -4.05 -0.10 -3.64
CA ILE A 26 -3.92 -1.39 -4.33
C ILE A 26 -4.73 -2.51 -3.65
N LEU A 27 -4.76 -2.55 -2.32
CA LEU A 27 -5.53 -3.59 -1.61
C LEU A 27 -7.03 -3.34 -1.62
N ALA A 28 -7.47 -2.09 -1.73
CA ALA A 28 -8.88 -1.76 -1.91
C ALA A 28 -9.40 -2.21 -3.29
N ASP A 29 -8.57 -2.09 -4.33
CA ASP A 29 -8.90 -2.42 -5.71
C ASP A 29 -8.18 -3.71 -6.17
N ILE A 30 -8.12 -4.72 -5.30
CA ILE A 30 -7.28 -5.91 -5.50
C ILE A 30 -7.62 -6.68 -6.79
N GLU A 31 -8.90 -6.74 -7.15
CA GLU A 31 -9.42 -7.52 -8.29
C GLU A 31 -8.95 -6.99 -9.65
N ILE A 32 -8.58 -5.71 -9.73
CA ILE A 32 -8.15 -5.07 -10.98
C ILE A 32 -6.62 -4.95 -11.08
N HIS A 33 -5.89 -5.51 -10.11
CA HIS A 33 -4.45 -5.43 -10.04
C HIS A 33 -3.80 -6.80 -10.23
N SER A 34 -2.64 -6.81 -10.88
CA SER A 34 -1.88 -8.05 -11.04
C SER A 34 -1.31 -8.54 -9.71
N ASP A 35 -1.16 -9.84 -9.56
CA ASP A 35 -0.56 -10.47 -8.38
C ASP A 35 0.79 -9.86 -7.99
N ALA A 36 1.61 -9.50 -8.98
CA ALA A 36 2.90 -8.86 -8.74
C ALA A 36 2.74 -7.49 -8.04
N ARG A 37 1.71 -6.72 -8.42
CA ARG A 37 1.40 -5.43 -7.82
C ARG A 37 0.83 -5.60 -6.41
N ILE A 38 -0.05 -6.58 -6.22
CA ILE A 38 -0.62 -6.94 -4.92
C ILE A 38 0.48 -7.38 -3.95
N ARG A 39 1.41 -8.25 -4.38
CA ARG A 39 2.57 -8.67 -3.58
C ARG A 39 3.42 -7.48 -3.15
N ARG A 40 3.61 -6.48 -4.02
CA ARG A 40 4.39 -5.27 -3.71
C ARG A 40 3.67 -4.36 -2.71
N ALA A 41 2.34 -4.25 -2.81
CA ALA A 41 1.52 -3.55 -1.83
C ALA A 41 1.58 -4.22 -0.46
N CYS A 42 1.40 -5.54 -0.39
CA CYS A 42 1.50 -6.31 0.86
C CYS A 42 2.86 -6.12 1.54
N LYS A 43 3.97 -6.22 0.80
CA LYS A 43 5.32 -5.97 1.33
C LYS A 43 5.47 -4.54 1.87
N THR A 44 4.86 -3.56 1.20
CA THR A 44 4.89 -2.15 1.62
C THR A 44 4.15 -1.95 2.94
N ILE A 45 2.97 -2.56 3.12
CA ILE A 45 2.23 -2.55 4.38
C ILE A 45 3.04 -3.24 5.48
N LEU A 46 3.61 -4.41 5.23
CA LEU A 46 4.41 -5.14 6.22
C LEU A 46 5.66 -4.36 6.67
N THR A 47 6.22 -3.54 5.80
CA THR A 47 7.43 -2.75 6.09
C THR A 47 7.12 -1.45 6.81
N HIS A 48 6.02 -0.79 6.46
CA HIS A 48 5.76 0.59 6.89
C HIS A 48 4.55 0.75 7.81
N SER A 49 3.59 -0.16 7.79
CA SER A 49 2.42 -0.06 8.65
C SER A 49 2.75 -0.54 10.06
N ARG A 50 2.24 0.20 11.05
CA ARG A 50 2.27 -0.20 12.46
C ARG A 50 0.96 -0.86 12.89
N ASP A 51 -0.04 -0.86 12.03
CA ASP A 51 -1.34 -1.46 12.29
C ASP A 51 -1.23 -2.99 12.19
N HIS A 52 -1.60 -3.69 13.26
CA HIS A 52 -1.54 -5.15 13.31
C HIS A 52 -2.54 -5.79 12.33
N ALA A 53 -3.75 -5.24 12.20
CA ALA A 53 -4.77 -5.78 11.31
C ALA A 53 -4.34 -5.67 9.85
N GLU A 54 -3.78 -4.53 9.44
CA GLU A 54 -3.26 -4.35 8.07
C GLU A 54 -2.12 -5.32 7.76
N ARG A 55 -1.21 -5.53 8.73
CA ARG A 55 -0.11 -6.47 8.58
C ARG A 55 -0.58 -7.92 8.50
N GLN A 56 -1.60 -8.28 9.28
CA GLN A 56 -2.19 -9.62 9.21
C GLN A 56 -2.84 -9.85 7.85
N LEU A 57 -3.68 -8.91 7.39
CA LEU A 57 -4.31 -8.96 6.07
C LEU A 57 -3.27 -9.10 4.94
N ALA A 58 -2.19 -8.31 4.98
CA ALA A 58 -1.10 -8.39 4.01
C ALA A 58 -0.36 -9.73 4.05
N THR A 59 -0.25 -10.36 5.22
CA THR A 59 0.38 -11.69 5.38
C THR A 59 -0.51 -12.78 4.79
N ASP A 60 -1.81 -12.76 5.11
CA ASP A 60 -2.77 -13.75 4.63
C ASP A 60 -2.92 -13.68 3.10
N LEU A 61 -2.96 -12.47 2.54
CA LEU A 61 -2.96 -12.25 1.09
C LEU A 61 -1.74 -12.82 0.39
N LEU A 62 -0.54 -12.65 0.97
CA LEU A 62 0.68 -13.24 0.42
C LEU A 62 0.65 -14.76 0.45
N ALA A 63 0.10 -15.36 1.53
CA ALA A 63 -0.04 -16.80 1.65
C ALA A 63 -1.03 -17.36 0.61
N MET A 64 -2.17 -16.69 0.39
CA MET A 64 -3.14 -17.07 -0.63
C MET A 64 -2.52 -17.02 -2.04
N LEU A 65 -1.84 -15.93 -2.39
CA LEU A 65 -1.18 -15.80 -3.69
C LEU A 65 -0.08 -16.85 -3.91
N ALA A 66 0.64 -17.24 -2.85
CA ALA A 66 1.63 -18.30 -2.93
C ALA A 66 0.98 -19.67 -3.14
N ALA A 67 -0.14 -19.95 -2.46
CA ALA A 67 -0.89 -21.19 -2.62
C ALA A 67 -1.51 -21.32 -4.03
N SER A 68 -2.07 -20.23 -4.57
CA SER A 68 -2.60 -20.20 -5.93
C SER A 68 -1.52 -20.44 -6.99
N ALA A 69 -0.31 -19.91 -6.80
CA ALA A 69 0.81 -20.14 -7.71
C ALA A 69 1.32 -21.60 -7.69
N THR A 70 1.08 -22.33 -6.60
CA THR A 70 1.46 -23.76 -6.48
C THR A 70 0.38 -24.72 -6.97
N ALA A 71 -0.88 -24.28 -7.09
CA ALA A 71 -2.00 -25.12 -7.49
C ALA A 71 -2.13 -25.29 -9.03
N ASP A 72 -1.44 -24.46 -9.82
CA ASP A 72 -1.45 -24.48 -11.29
C ASP A 72 -0.34 -25.38 -11.89
N LYS A 73 0.24 -26.29 -11.09
CA LYS A 73 1.38 -27.13 -11.47
C LYS A 73 1.09 -28.61 -11.28
#